data_AF-A0AAU7D3E8-F1
#
_entry.id   AF-A0AAU7D3E8-F1
#
_cell.length_a   1.000
_cell.length_b   1.000
_cell.length_c   1.000
_cell.angle_alpha   90.00
_cell.angle_beta   90.00
_cell.angle_gamma   90.00
#
_symmetry.space_group_name_H-M   'P 1'
#
loop_
_entity.id
_entity.type
_entity.pdbx_description
1 polymer ?
#
loop_
_entity_poly.entity_id
_entity_poly.type
_entity_poly.pdbx_seq_one_letter_code
_entity_poly.pdbx_strand_id
1 'polypeptide(L)'
;MTAYGEGARPKVVAGTSAQETLRLFDQQYWDIDSLDLSGGTTYGIFVSGTKGILHHIHLSNLAVHDVFGGPMKNKDNGLVMFSPGSVDQHFDDVLLDGVTAWNTNQWVGIMIGGGNLGYPPESVWNTNAVIRNSTVHDVQGDGIVLFRVRGGSIDSSVAWNTGMQITQSIGTPNAIWTWMCDDCTVEGNEAYLTDSPGVDGGAFDIDYGNTKDSVIDNYGHDTQGYCVAIFGAGFVTRQSVVRGNLCINNGRSPRMANYQGAIFLLSWNDGSIDGLTMENNTVYWSPYENAPALLNQGNIKPGTAVFRNNTIYSTAPWMVDSNTSLSLAQNHYSYFGAGTPEWRYGTSRFTSLTAMQGDSHQETGSSLSQHVLQQWPRVYELNAELEQTKAASAVPREQQQIKGWVLSCLLPVSLDANGMMSDAALRQMVVLKSLSQQYRALGLQVKLRMTSPDAQLFKTEAFHNAVVDLDLAGITTEQDSGSGVEQTMLLMPGGKIVARWKGFTGPSTLGLALRRWMGEPNYSQMGVKADE
;
A
#
# COMPACT_ATOMS: atom_id res chain seq x y z
N MET A 1 10.85 -25.68 5.89
CA MET A 1 10.19 -25.93 7.20
C MET A 1 8.74 -25.57 7.03
N THR A 2 7.83 -26.50 7.24
CA THR A 2 6.40 -26.28 7.01
C THR A 2 5.58 -26.98 8.09
N ALA A 3 4.30 -26.65 8.18
CA ALA A 3 3.31 -27.41 8.93
C ALA A 3 3.08 -28.81 8.33
N TYR A 4 2.64 -29.75 9.16
CA TYR A 4 2.22 -31.08 8.71
C TYR A 4 0.94 -31.49 9.44
N GLY A 5 0.01 -32.12 8.72
CA GLY A 5 -1.31 -32.46 9.23
C GLY A 5 -2.37 -31.39 8.93
N GLU A 6 -3.60 -31.66 9.35
CA GLU A 6 -4.73 -30.73 9.24
C GLU A 6 -4.85 -29.84 10.48
N GLY A 7 -5.27 -28.59 10.29
CA GLY A 7 -5.70 -27.71 11.38
C GLY A 7 -5.11 -26.31 11.31
N ALA A 8 -5.13 -25.62 12.45
CA ALA A 8 -4.50 -24.32 12.57
C ALA A 8 -2.96 -24.42 12.48
N ARG A 9 -2.32 -23.34 12.03
CA ARG A 9 -0.86 -23.22 11.97
C ARG A 9 -0.19 -23.68 13.28
N PRO A 10 0.88 -24.48 13.22
CA PRO A 10 1.72 -24.75 14.38
C PRO A 10 2.28 -23.46 14.97
N LYS A 11 2.18 -23.33 16.29
CA LYS A 11 2.62 -22.14 17.03
C LYS A 11 4.05 -22.29 17.53
N VAL A 12 4.87 -21.25 17.31
CA VAL A 12 6.18 -21.07 17.92
C VAL A 12 6.12 -19.78 18.73
N VAL A 13 6.23 -19.89 20.04
CA VAL A 13 6.04 -18.77 20.97
C VAL A 13 7.36 -18.48 21.69
N ALA A 14 7.93 -17.30 21.46
CA ALA A 14 9.08 -16.81 22.20
C ALA A 14 8.69 -16.38 23.62
N GLY A 15 9.57 -16.70 24.58
CA GLY A 15 9.45 -16.15 25.94
C GLY A 15 9.70 -14.64 25.97
N THR A 16 9.22 -13.98 27.03
CA THR A 16 9.30 -12.50 27.20
C THR A 16 10.72 -11.94 27.33
N SER A 17 11.74 -12.77 27.33
CA SER A 17 13.15 -12.38 27.36
C SER A 17 13.94 -12.87 26.14
N ALA A 18 13.31 -13.62 25.24
CA ALA A 18 13.94 -14.01 23.99
C ALA A 18 13.97 -12.80 23.06
N GLN A 19 15.11 -12.56 22.43
CA GLN A 19 15.26 -11.44 21.51
C GLN A 19 14.42 -11.64 20.24
N GLU A 20 14.32 -12.89 19.77
CA GLU A 20 13.56 -13.26 18.59
C GLU A 20 12.82 -14.60 18.74
N THR A 21 11.75 -14.78 17.97
CA THR A 21 10.98 -16.03 17.88
C THR A 21 11.63 -17.03 16.93
N LEU A 22 12.09 -16.55 15.78
CA LEU A 22 12.82 -17.34 14.80
C LEU A 22 14.06 -16.58 14.35
N ARG A 23 15.21 -17.26 14.37
CA ARG A 23 16.47 -16.72 13.84
C ARG A 23 17.05 -17.60 12.74
N LEU A 24 17.40 -16.97 11.63
CA LEU A 24 18.28 -17.53 10.60
C LEU A 24 19.57 -16.70 10.56
N PHE A 25 20.66 -17.26 11.09
CA PHE A 25 21.97 -16.57 11.13
C PHE A 25 23.03 -17.36 10.36
N ASP A 26 23.65 -16.73 9.35
CA ASP A 26 24.53 -17.40 8.38
C ASP A 26 23.86 -18.61 7.70
N GLN A 27 22.55 -18.48 7.43
CA GLN A 27 21.73 -19.50 6.79
C GLN A 27 21.29 -19.05 5.40
N GLN A 28 21.12 -20.01 4.49
CA GLN A 28 20.67 -19.80 3.11
C GLN A 28 19.96 -21.08 2.61
N TYR A 29 19.17 -20.97 1.55
CA TYR A 29 18.34 -22.04 0.98
C TYR A 29 17.26 -22.56 1.94
N TRP A 30 16.46 -21.64 2.46
CA TRP A 30 15.34 -21.93 3.36
C TRP A 30 14.01 -21.51 2.76
N ASP A 31 13.13 -22.48 2.58
CA ASP A 31 11.69 -22.28 2.48
C ASP A 31 11.07 -22.46 3.86
N ILE A 32 10.33 -21.48 4.36
CA ILE A 32 9.59 -21.56 5.63
C ILE A 32 8.16 -21.10 5.41
N ASP A 33 7.20 -21.95 5.72
CA ASP A 33 5.79 -21.64 5.49
C ASP A 33 4.82 -22.15 6.56
N SER A 34 3.64 -21.54 6.58
CA SER A 34 2.46 -22.03 7.31
C SER A 34 2.64 -22.13 8.84
N LEU A 35 3.36 -21.18 9.45
CA LEU A 35 3.58 -21.10 10.90
C LEU A 35 2.95 -19.85 11.54
N ASP A 36 2.53 -19.99 12.80
CA ASP A 36 2.15 -18.91 13.71
C ASP A 36 3.33 -18.65 14.65
N LEU A 37 3.90 -17.45 14.57
CA LEU A 37 5.11 -17.03 15.25
C LEU A 37 4.78 -15.83 16.14
N SER A 38 4.90 -15.98 17.46
CA SER A 38 4.56 -14.91 18.40
C SER A 38 5.58 -14.67 19.50
N GLY A 39 5.61 -13.45 20.02
CA GLY A 39 6.54 -13.03 21.07
C GLY A 39 7.88 -12.51 20.53
N GLY A 40 8.84 -12.35 21.42
CA GLY A 40 10.13 -11.73 21.13
C GLY A 40 10.19 -10.27 21.60
N THR A 41 11.36 -9.84 22.08
CA THR A 41 11.57 -8.47 22.58
C THR A 41 12.13 -7.52 21.54
N THR A 42 12.52 -8.02 20.37
CA THR A 42 13.17 -7.21 19.33
C THR A 42 12.74 -7.63 17.93
N TYR A 43 12.63 -8.95 17.69
CA TYR A 43 12.19 -9.47 16.40
C TYR A 43 11.13 -10.56 16.56
N GLY A 44 10.21 -10.68 15.61
CA GLY A 44 9.48 -11.93 15.41
C GLY A 44 10.36 -12.91 14.67
N ILE A 45 10.67 -12.58 13.41
CA ILE A 45 11.65 -13.28 12.57
C ILE A 45 12.87 -12.38 12.34
N PHE A 46 14.06 -12.90 12.62
CA PHE A 46 15.33 -12.22 12.34
C PHE A 46 16.21 -13.05 11.41
N VAL A 47 16.53 -12.47 10.26
CA VAL A 47 17.44 -13.06 9.26
C VAL A 47 18.66 -12.16 9.11
N SER A 48 19.85 -12.73 9.32
CA SER A 48 21.11 -11.99 9.28
C SER A 48 22.31 -12.91 8.99
N GLY A 49 23.49 -12.33 8.82
CA GLY A 49 24.72 -13.06 8.61
C GLY A 49 25.95 -12.23 8.89
N THR A 50 27.11 -12.86 8.80
CA THR A 50 28.41 -12.24 9.10
C THR A 50 29.04 -11.60 7.88
N LYS A 51 29.00 -12.28 6.73
CA LYS A 51 29.61 -11.87 5.45
C LYS A 51 29.08 -12.72 4.29
N GLY A 52 29.39 -12.33 3.06
CA GLY A 52 29.03 -13.03 1.85
C GLY A 52 27.58 -12.81 1.44
N ILE A 53 27.12 -13.54 0.43
CA ILE A 53 25.74 -13.46 -0.03
C ILE A 53 24.98 -14.63 0.58
N LEU A 54 23.86 -14.35 1.25
CA LEU A 54 22.92 -15.35 1.72
C LEU A 54 21.82 -15.48 0.67
N HIS A 55 21.73 -16.66 0.07
CA HIS A 55 20.81 -16.92 -1.05
C HIS A 55 19.50 -17.59 -0.59
N HIS A 56 18.42 -17.35 -1.31
CA HIS A 56 17.20 -18.16 -1.30
C HIS A 56 16.59 -18.33 0.10
N ILE A 57 15.93 -17.29 0.59
CA ILE A 57 15.20 -17.32 1.86
C ILE A 57 13.77 -16.89 1.59
N HIS A 58 12.88 -17.88 1.53
CA HIS A 58 11.47 -17.71 1.17
C HIS A 58 10.60 -17.96 2.40
N LEU A 59 9.80 -16.97 2.77
CA LEU A 59 8.91 -16.98 3.92
C LEU A 59 7.47 -16.81 3.42
N SER A 60 6.67 -17.86 3.49
CA SER A 60 5.34 -17.87 2.88
C SER A 60 4.23 -18.15 3.89
N ASN A 61 3.10 -17.45 3.81
CA ASN A 61 1.91 -17.76 4.60
C ASN A 61 2.16 -17.84 6.13
N LEU A 62 3.01 -16.93 6.62
CA LEU A 62 3.36 -16.84 8.04
C LEU A 62 2.45 -15.83 8.73
N ALA A 63 2.03 -16.18 9.95
CA ALA A 63 1.50 -15.23 10.91
C ALA A 63 2.63 -14.83 11.88
N VAL A 64 2.94 -13.54 11.98
CA VAL A 64 4.01 -13.03 12.85
C VAL A 64 3.45 -11.91 13.71
N HIS A 65 3.36 -12.09 15.03
CA HIS A 65 2.65 -11.13 15.87
C HIS A 65 3.15 -11.03 17.31
N ASP A 66 2.65 -10.02 18.02
CA ASP A 66 2.90 -9.82 19.46
C ASP A 66 4.37 -9.69 19.83
N VAL A 67 5.14 -8.97 19.00
CA VAL A 67 6.55 -8.64 19.29
C VAL A 67 6.57 -7.38 20.15
N PHE A 68 6.90 -7.55 21.44
CA PHE A 68 6.88 -6.46 22.40
C PHE A 68 8.22 -6.32 23.11
N GLY A 69 8.90 -5.23 22.80
CA GLY A 69 10.19 -4.86 23.37
C GLY A 69 10.11 -3.71 24.37
N GLY A 70 11.28 -3.30 24.84
CA GLY A 70 11.46 -2.05 25.58
C GLY A 70 11.27 -0.81 24.68
N PRO A 71 11.63 0.39 25.17
CA PRO A 71 11.54 1.61 24.39
C PRO A 71 12.24 1.48 23.03
N MET A 72 11.60 1.93 21.95
CA MET A 72 12.20 1.96 20.61
C MET A 72 13.43 2.87 20.59
N LYS A 73 14.60 2.29 20.34
CA LYS A 73 15.92 2.98 20.34
C LYS A 73 16.61 3.01 18.98
N ASN A 74 16.23 2.14 18.06
CA ASN A 74 16.77 2.06 16.71
C ASN A 74 15.66 1.67 15.72
N LYS A 75 15.94 1.80 14.42
CA LYS A 75 15.02 1.48 13.32
C LYS A 75 15.16 0.02 12.82
N ASP A 76 15.95 -0.79 13.52
CA ASP A 76 16.33 -2.14 13.11
C ASP A 76 15.72 -3.19 14.05
N ASN A 77 14.41 -3.12 14.27
CA ASN A 77 13.61 -4.03 15.10
C ASN A 77 12.15 -4.06 14.63
N GLY A 78 11.44 -5.17 14.82
CA GLY A 78 10.12 -5.33 14.21
C GLY A 78 9.59 -6.75 14.14
N LEU A 79 8.58 -6.97 13.30
CA LEU A 79 7.94 -8.28 13.17
C LEU A 79 8.77 -9.22 12.27
N VAL A 80 9.13 -8.78 11.06
CA VAL A 80 9.99 -9.55 10.13
C VAL A 80 11.14 -8.68 9.64
N MET A 81 12.36 -9.11 9.93
CA MET A 81 13.57 -8.32 9.68
C MET A 81 14.64 -9.12 8.95
N PHE A 82 14.99 -8.69 7.74
CA PHE A 82 16.21 -9.10 7.05
C PHE A 82 17.21 -7.95 7.15
N SER A 83 18.19 -8.09 8.03
CA SER A 83 19.18 -7.06 8.31
C SER A 83 20.56 -7.61 8.06
N PRO A 84 21.32 -7.10 7.08
CA PRO A 84 22.66 -7.58 6.93
C PRO A 84 23.52 -7.24 8.15
N GLY A 85 24.31 -8.21 8.63
CA GLY A 85 25.08 -8.06 9.87
C GLY A 85 26.40 -7.32 9.71
N SER A 86 26.84 -7.08 8.47
CA SER A 86 28.03 -6.29 8.13
C SER A 86 27.92 -5.68 6.74
N VAL A 87 28.81 -4.74 6.42
CA VAL A 87 28.92 -4.17 5.05
C VAL A 87 29.37 -5.18 4.00
N ASP A 88 29.89 -6.34 4.43
CA ASP A 88 30.35 -7.42 3.55
C ASP A 88 29.30 -8.54 3.41
N GLN A 89 28.08 -8.37 3.96
CA GLN A 89 26.99 -9.34 3.85
C GLN A 89 25.79 -8.78 3.09
N HIS A 90 25.22 -9.57 2.17
CA HIS A 90 24.03 -9.22 1.37
C HIS A 90 23.05 -10.38 1.30
N PHE A 91 21.80 -10.10 0.97
CA PHE A 91 20.82 -11.10 0.60
C PHE A 91 20.60 -11.11 -0.91
N ASP A 92 20.35 -12.30 -1.44
CA ASP A 92 19.92 -12.51 -2.83
C ASP A 92 18.78 -13.54 -2.83
N ASP A 93 17.75 -13.30 -3.64
CA ASP A 93 16.58 -14.18 -3.75
C ASP A 93 15.84 -14.33 -2.41
N VAL A 94 15.19 -13.24 -1.98
CA VAL A 94 14.34 -13.20 -0.79
C VAL A 94 12.89 -13.04 -1.22
N LEU A 95 12.01 -13.91 -0.71
CA LEU A 95 10.58 -13.85 -0.99
C LEU A 95 9.79 -13.85 0.33
N LEU A 96 8.93 -12.86 0.52
CA LEU A 96 7.89 -12.87 1.55
C LEU A 96 6.55 -12.87 0.83
N ASP A 97 5.78 -13.96 0.94
CA ASP A 97 4.52 -14.13 0.20
C ASP A 97 3.38 -14.53 1.13
N GLY A 98 2.37 -13.67 1.28
CA GLY A 98 1.24 -13.97 2.17
C GLY A 98 1.58 -13.87 3.66
N VAL A 99 2.60 -13.08 4.03
CA VAL A 99 2.94 -12.86 5.44
C VAL A 99 1.94 -11.89 6.06
N THR A 100 1.28 -12.29 7.14
CA THR A 100 0.47 -11.39 7.98
C THR A 100 1.29 -11.04 9.21
N ALA A 101 1.68 -9.78 9.36
CA ALA A 101 2.52 -9.31 10.46
C ALA A 101 1.83 -8.19 11.24
N TRP A 102 1.59 -8.36 12.54
CA TRP A 102 0.84 -7.37 13.29
C TRP A 102 1.16 -7.26 14.79
N ASN A 103 0.64 -6.18 15.40
CA ASN A 103 0.65 -5.94 16.84
C ASN A 103 2.07 -5.90 17.43
N THR A 104 2.78 -4.81 17.17
CA THR A 104 4.11 -4.58 17.73
C THR A 104 4.31 -3.16 18.24
N ASN A 105 5.08 -3.04 19.32
CA ASN A 105 5.59 -1.74 19.78
C ASN A 105 6.98 -1.40 19.21
N GLN A 106 7.47 -2.19 18.26
CA GLN A 106 8.77 -2.03 17.61
C GLN A 106 8.63 -1.24 16.29
N TRP A 107 9.77 -0.97 15.65
CA TRP A 107 9.88 0.00 14.57
C TRP A 107 9.21 -0.44 13.27
N VAL A 108 9.32 -1.70 12.84
CA VAL A 108 8.82 -2.08 11.51
C VAL A 108 7.92 -3.31 11.53
N GLY A 109 6.96 -3.36 10.61
CA GLY A 109 6.25 -4.58 10.27
C GLY A 109 7.17 -5.54 9.52
N ILE A 110 7.51 -5.19 8.28
CA ILE A 110 8.40 -5.99 7.44
C ILE A 110 9.50 -5.08 6.86
N MET A 111 10.75 -5.48 7.03
CA MET A 111 11.89 -4.80 6.38
C MET A 111 12.87 -5.78 5.76
N ILE A 112 13.26 -5.49 4.52
CA ILE A 112 14.39 -6.17 3.86
C ILE A 112 15.52 -5.19 3.58
N GLY A 113 16.73 -5.57 4.00
CA GLY A 113 17.96 -4.83 3.74
C GLY A 113 18.30 -3.72 4.74
N GLY A 114 17.66 -3.77 5.92
CA GLY A 114 17.87 -2.85 7.04
C GLY A 114 19.29 -2.88 7.63
N GLY A 115 19.46 -2.40 8.86
CA GLY A 115 20.73 -2.48 9.58
C GLY A 115 21.59 -1.22 9.49
N ASN A 116 22.17 -0.87 10.64
CA ASN A 116 23.04 0.28 10.84
C ASN A 116 24.45 0.10 10.21
N LEU A 117 24.51 0.11 8.88
CA LEU A 117 25.74 -0.07 8.09
C LEU A 117 26.26 1.23 7.43
N GLY A 118 25.64 2.37 7.72
CA GLY A 118 25.92 3.64 7.04
C GLY A 118 25.53 3.59 5.56
N TYR A 119 26.44 4.05 4.69
CA TYR A 119 26.26 4.13 3.23
C TYR A 119 27.21 3.19 2.49
N PRO A 120 27.00 1.86 2.59
CA PRO A 120 27.85 0.91 1.90
C PRO A 120 27.71 1.07 0.38
N PRO A 121 28.75 0.76 -0.41
CA PRO A 121 28.72 0.96 -1.86
C PRO A 121 27.59 0.16 -2.53
N GLU A 122 27.05 0.62 -3.66
CA GLU A 122 25.92 -0.05 -4.34
C GLU A 122 26.25 -1.47 -4.85
N SER A 123 27.53 -1.83 -4.92
CA SER A 123 27.98 -3.18 -5.27
C SER A 123 27.72 -4.22 -4.17
N VAL A 124 27.37 -3.74 -2.97
CA VAL A 124 27.13 -4.53 -1.76
C VAL A 124 25.68 -4.34 -1.26
N TRP A 125 24.76 -4.10 -2.20
CA TRP A 125 23.33 -4.05 -1.93
C TRP A 125 22.69 -5.42 -2.12
N ASN A 126 21.54 -5.62 -1.49
CA ASN A 126 20.75 -6.83 -1.65
C ASN A 126 20.15 -6.90 -3.06
N THR A 127 19.84 -8.10 -3.54
CA THR A 127 19.28 -8.31 -4.88
C THR A 127 18.04 -9.19 -4.84
N ASN A 128 17.10 -8.94 -5.76
CA ASN A 128 15.96 -9.84 -6.00
C ASN A 128 15.13 -10.11 -4.73
N ALA A 129 14.71 -9.05 -4.04
CA ALA A 129 13.85 -9.16 -2.86
C ALA A 129 12.40 -8.80 -3.20
N VAL A 130 11.47 -9.70 -2.91
CA VAL A 130 10.03 -9.56 -3.20
C VAL A 130 9.24 -9.66 -1.91
N ILE A 131 8.41 -8.66 -1.63
CA ILE A 131 7.37 -8.74 -0.60
C ILE A 131 6.03 -8.64 -1.31
N ARG A 132 5.22 -9.69 -1.25
CA ARG A 132 3.93 -9.70 -1.91
C ARG A 132 2.83 -10.32 -1.08
N ASN A 133 1.59 -9.99 -1.44
CA ASN A 133 0.38 -10.52 -0.81
C ASN A 133 0.37 -10.40 0.72
N SER A 134 1.17 -9.50 1.28
CA SER A 134 1.44 -9.44 2.71
C SER A 134 0.58 -8.37 3.36
N THR A 135 0.20 -8.59 4.61
CA THR A 135 -0.63 -7.65 5.38
C THR A 135 0.12 -7.23 6.63
N VAL A 136 0.29 -5.93 6.83
CA VAL A 136 0.94 -5.34 8.01
C VAL A 136 -0.01 -4.41 8.73
N HIS A 137 -0.18 -4.57 10.04
CA HIS A 137 -0.98 -3.63 10.82
C HIS A 137 -0.65 -3.55 12.30
N ASP A 138 -1.15 -2.50 12.97
CA ASP A 138 -0.91 -2.23 14.39
C ASP A 138 0.59 -2.15 14.72
N VAL A 139 1.29 -1.27 13.99
CA VAL A 139 2.74 -1.09 14.09
C VAL A 139 3.05 0.32 14.58
N GLN A 140 3.93 0.46 15.57
CA GLN A 140 4.29 1.79 16.08
C GLN A 140 5.17 2.60 15.13
N GLY A 141 6.01 1.96 14.31
CA GLY A 141 6.76 2.64 13.26
C GLY A 141 6.27 2.28 11.84
N ASP A 142 7.20 1.94 10.95
CA ASP A 142 6.95 1.70 9.53
C ASP A 142 6.17 0.40 9.25
N GLY A 143 5.43 0.39 8.15
CA GLY A 143 4.77 -0.82 7.66
C GLY A 143 5.74 -1.78 6.95
N ILE A 144 5.86 -1.64 5.62
CA ILE A 144 6.64 -2.52 4.74
C ILE A 144 7.72 -1.70 4.04
N VAL A 145 8.98 -2.15 4.11
CA VAL A 145 10.12 -1.35 3.66
C VAL A 145 11.19 -2.18 2.95
N LEU A 146 11.71 -1.65 1.83
CA LEU A 146 12.94 -2.16 1.18
C LEU A 146 14.07 -1.14 1.31
N PHE A 147 15.20 -1.57 1.86
CA PHE A 147 16.42 -0.78 2.02
C PHE A 147 17.55 -1.37 1.19
N ARG A 148 18.21 -0.56 0.35
CA ARG A 148 19.44 -0.99 -0.36
C ARG A 148 19.23 -2.30 -1.11
N VAL A 149 18.19 -2.31 -1.94
CA VAL A 149 17.82 -3.45 -2.80
C VAL A 149 17.96 -3.04 -4.25
N ARG A 150 18.53 -3.92 -5.08
CA ARG A 150 18.46 -3.82 -6.53
C ARG A 150 17.45 -4.81 -7.10
N GLY A 151 16.53 -4.34 -7.93
CA GLY A 151 15.52 -5.19 -8.59
C GLY A 151 14.54 -5.82 -7.60
N GLY A 152 14.08 -5.06 -6.61
CA GLY A 152 13.12 -5.52 -5.61
C GLY A 152 11.68 -5.09 -5.92
N SER A 153 10.71 -5.73 -5.26
CA SER A 153 9.30 -5.33 -5.37
C SER A 153 8.54 -5.43 -4.06
N ILE A 154 7.59 -4.52 -3.88
CA ILE A 154 6.49 -4.64 -2.92
C ILE A 154 5.19 -4.63 -3.73
N ASP A 155 4.48 -5.73 -3.78
CA ASP A 155 3.27 -5.84 -4.60
C ASP A 155 2.06 -6.44 -3.87
N SER A 156 0.86 -6.06 -4.30
CA SER A 156 -0.41 -6.66 -3.86
C SER A 156 -0.57 -6.76 -2.33
N SER A 157 0.07 -5.87 -1.58
CA SER A 157 0.18 -5.91 -0.11
C SER A 157 -0.62 -4.79 0.54
N VAL A 158 -0.94 -4.95 1.82
CA VAL A 158 -1.76 -4.00 2.58
C VAL A 158 -1.02 -3.57 3.84
N ALA A 159 -0.91 -2.27 4.09
CA ALA A 159 -0.36 -1.74 5.34
C ALA A 159 -1.31 -0.71 5.97
N TRP A 160 -1.72 -0.91 7.22
CA TRP A 160 -2.63 0.03 7.88
C TRP A 160 -2.44 0.13 9.39
N ASN A 161 -2.91 1.22 10.01
CA ASN A 161 -2.65 1.51 11.42
C ASN A 161 -1.14 1.43 11.75
N THR A 162 -0.32 2.02 10.88
CA THR A 162 1.13 2.14 11.05
C THR A 162 1.49 3.52 11.59
N GLY A 163 2.68 3.62 12.17
CA GLY A 163 3.21 4.85 12.73
C GLY A 163 2.51 5.33 14.00
N MET A 164 1.84 4.41 14.71
CA MET A 164 1.04 4.67 15.92
C MET A 164 1.87 4.89 17.18
N GLN A 165 3.10 5.38 17.03
CA GLN A 165 3.97 5.73 18.13
C GLN A 165 3.39 6.93 18.91
N ILE A 166 3.23 6.77 20.23
CA ILE A 166 2.63 7.79 21.11
C ILE A 166 3.44 9.10 21.14
N THR A 167 4.77 8.98 21.15
CA THR A 167 5.70 10.13 21.18
C THR A 167 6.83 9.87 20.22
N GLN A 168 7.23 10.88 19.44
CA GLN A 168 8.36 10.76 18.53
C GLN A 168 9.65 10.47 19.33
N SER A 169 10.00 9.19 19.48
CA SER A 169 11.22 8.76 20.16
C SER A 169 12.32 8.40 19.16
N ILE A 170 11.91 8.00 17.94
CA ILE A 170 12.81 7.68 16.85
C ILE A 170 12.09 7.87 15.51
N GLY A 171 12.78 8.50 14.56
CA GLY A 171 12.31 8.62 13.17
C GLY A 171 10.94 9.28 12.99
N THR A 172 10.38 9.08 11.80
CA THR A 172 9.07 9.52 11.36
C THR A 172 8.54 8.45 10.40
N PRO A 173 7.54 7.64 10.83
CA PRO A 173 7.13 6.45 10.08
C PRO A 173 6.20 6.72 8.90
N ASN A 174 6.12 5.73 8.02
CA ASN A 174 5.28 5.66 6.84
C ASN A 174 4.71 4.24 6.62
N ALA A 175 3.77 4.06 5.68
CA ALA A 175 3.16 2.75 5.43
C ALA A 175 4.06 1.83 4.58
N ILE A 176 4.32 2.18 3.32
CA ILE A 176 5.03 1.32 2.37
C ILE A 176 6.03 2.13 1.56
N TRP A 177 7.32 1.79 1.62
CA TRP A 177 8.33 2.66 1.01
C TRP A 177 9.69 2.00 0.70
N THR A 178 10.54 2.74 -0.03
CA THR A 178 11.88 2.30 -0.42
C THR A 178 12.94 3.33 -0.04
N TRP A 179 14.14 2.86 0.33
CA TRP A 179 15.28 3.69 0.65
C TRP A 179 16.56 3.19 -0.01
N MET A 180 17.23 4.06 -0.76
CA MET A 180 18.47 3.72 -1.47
C MET A 180 18.36 2.44 -2.31
N CYS A 181 17.27 2.25 -3.02
CA CYS A 181 17.06 1.15 -3.93
C CYS A 181 17.42 1.52 -5.38
N ASP A 182 17.68 0.51 -6.19
CA ASP A 182 17.90 0.64 -7.64
C ASP A 182 16.92 -0.29 -8.38
N ASP A 183 16.07 0.27 -9.23
CA ASP A 183 15.09 -0.47 -10.02
C ASP A 183 14.08 -1.25 -9.15
N CYS A 184 13.59 -0.64 -8.07
CA CYS A 184 12.53 -1.24 -7.24
C CYS A 184 11.12 -0.75 -7.61
N THR A 185 10.12 -1.61 -7.46
CA THR A 185 8.72 -1.29 -7.78
C THR A 185 7.81 -1.52 -6.59
N VAL A 186 7.02 -0.51 -6.22
CA VAL A 186 5.92 -0.58 -5.26
C VAL A 186 4.62 -0.49 -6.06
N GLU A 187 3.91 -1.62 -6.25
CA GLU A 187 2.73 -1.66 -7.12
C GLU A 187 1.50 -2.40 -6.59
N GLY A 188 0.31 -1.88 -6.91
CA GLY A 188 -0.95 -2.55 -6.61
C GLY A 188 -1.24 -2.74 -5.11
N ASN A 189 -0.57 -1.99 -4.24
CA ASN A 189 -0.72 -2.07 -2.79
C ASN A 189 -1.88 -1.18 -2.29
N GLU A 190 -2.30 -1.41 -1.05
CA GLU A 190 -3.22 -0.55 -0.32
C GLU A 190 -2.57 -0.06 0.99
N ALA A 191 -2.65 1.24 1.27
CA ALA A 191 -2.14 1.80 2.51
C ALA A 191 -3.10 2.85 3.09
N TYR A 192 -3.45 2.70 4.37
CA TYR A 192 -4.45 3.54 5.02
C TYR A 192 -4.33 3.65 6.53
N LEU A 193 -4.97 4.65 7.14
CA LEU A 193 -4.90 4.92 8.58
C LEU A 193 -3.46 4.98 9.12
N THR A 194 -2.59 5.70 8.43
CA THR A 194 -1.20 5.87 8.85
C THR A 194 -1.07 7.14 9.68
N ASP A 195 -0.25 7.12 10.73
CA ASP A 195 0.10 8.30 11.52
C ASP A 195 1.63 8.44 11.60
N SER A 196 2.08 9.54 12.16
CA SER A 196 3.45 9.72 12.65
C SER A 196 3.43 10.83 13.69
N PRO A 197 4.04 10.64 14.88
CA PRO A 197 4.04 11.68 15.92
C PRO A 197 4.80 12.96 15.52
N GLY A 198 5.57 12.94 14.42
CA GLY A 198 6.34 14.06 13.89
C GLY A 198 5.86 14.53 12.51
N VAL A 199 6.69 14.31 11.48
CA VAL A 199 6.37 14.50 10.04
C VAL A 199 6.20 13.14 9.35
N ASP A 200 5.99 13.09 8.04
CA ASP A 200 5.59 11.88 7.28
C ASP A 200 4.15 11.44 7.52
N GLY A 201 3.93 10.21 8.02
CA GLY A 201 2.59 9.65 8.22
C GLY A 201 1.81 9.49 6.90
N GLY A 202 2.51 9.18 5.81
CA GLY A 202 1.93 9.04 4.49
C GLY A 202 1.46 7.62 4.15
N ALA A 203 1.15 7.36 2.88
CA ALA A 203 0.88 6.01 2.39
C ALA A 203 2.14 5.40 1.73
N PHE A 204 2.73 6.13 0.78
CA PHE A 204 3.87 5.67 -0.01
C PHE A 204 4.97 6.72 -0.07
N ASP A 205 6.23 6.32 -0.06
CA ASP A 205 7.31 7.21 -0.45
C ASP A 205 8.37 6.52 -1.32
N ILE A 206 9.01 7.35 -2.13
CA ILE A 206 10.33 7.10 -2.71
C ILE A 206 11.29 7.98 -1.91
N ASP A 207 11.91 7.41 -0.88
CA ASP A 207 12.84 8.16 -0.04
C ASP A 207 14.13 8.53 -0.81
N TYR A 208 15.11 9.11 -0.13
CA TYR A 208 16.29 9.61 -0.81
C TYR A 208 17.26 8.53 -1.28
N GLY A 209 17.95 8.83 -2.39
CA GLY A 209 19.01 7.97 -2.95
C GLY A 209 18.50 6.81 -3.80
N ASN A 210 17.18 6.67 -3.96
CA ASN A 210 16.59 5.71 -4.87
C ASN A 210 16.93 6.06 -6.34
N THR A 211 17.08 5.05 -7.20
CA THR A 211 17.33 5.22 -8.64
C THR A 211 16.42 4.29 -9.43
N LYS A 212 15.63 4.84 -10.37
CA LYS A 212 14.63 4.11 -11.19
C LYS A 212 13.49 3.47 -10.40
N ASP A 213 13.30 3.89 -9.15
CA ASP A 213 12.20 3.38 -8.33
C ASP A 213 10.84 3.88 -8.80
N SER A 214 9.84 3.02 -8.67
CA SER A 214 8.50 3.25 -9.18
C SER A 214 7.42 2.99 -8.13
N VAL A 215 6.45 3.89 -8.01
CA VAL A 215 5.21 3.74 -7.21
C VAL A 215 4.02 3.75 -8.16
N ILE A 216 3.42 2.58 -8.42
CA ILE A 216 2.48 2.37 -9.54
C ILE A 216 1.15 1.75 -9.08
N ASP A 217 0.03 2.32 -9.52
CA ASP A 217 -1.32 1.73 -9.39
C ASP A 217 -1.72 1.38 -7.94
N ASN A 218 -1.13 2.03 -6.93
CA ASN A 218 -1.44 1.82 -5.53
C ASN A 218 -2.65 2.62 -5.06
N TYR A 219 -3.27 2.19 -3.96
CA TYR A 219 -4.41 2.84 -3.32
C TYR A 219 -4.03 3.38 -1.94
N GLY A 220 -3.79 4.69 -1.85
CA GLY A 220 -3.45 5.37 -0.59
C GLY A 220 -4.62 6.19 -0.08
N HIS A 221 -5.14 5.91 1.11
CA HIS A 221 -6.30 6.64 1.61
C HIS A 221 -6.37 6.84 3.12
N ASP A 222 -7.05 7.91 3.54
CA ASP A 222 -7.29 8.22 4.95
C ASP A 222 -6.02 8.27 5.82
N THR A 223 -4.89 8.64 5.21
CA THR A 223 -3.64 8.87 5.93
C THR A 223 -3.65 10.20 6.65
N GLN A 224 -2.91 10.29 7.76
CA GLN A 224 -2.73 11.56 8.45
C GLN A 224 -1.92 12.56 7.59
N GLY A 225 -0.94 12.08 6.82
CA GLY A 225 -0.05 12.85 5.94
C GLY A 225 -0.36 12.72 4.45
N TYR A 226 0.68 12.62 3.62
CA TYR A 226 0.56 12.54 2.16
C TYR A 226 0.03 11.19 1.66
N CYS A 227 -0.32 11.14 0.37
CA CYS A 227 -0.51 9.88 -0.34
C CYS A 227 0.84 9.35 -0.84
N VAL A 228 1.56 10.14 -1.64
CA VAL A 228 2.86 9.77 -2.17
C VAL A 228 3.86 10.89 -1.90
N ALA A 229 5.04 10.56 -1.39
CA ALA A 229 6.16 11.50 -1.29
C ALA A 229 7.39 11.05 -2.09
N ILE A 230 8.18 12.03 -2.51
CA ILE A 230 9.48 11.81 -3.17
C ILE A 230 10.50 12.70 -2.47
N PHE A 231 11.57 12.09 -1.98
CA PHE A 231 12.59 12.78 -1.19
C PHE A 231 13.96 12.78 -1.84
N GLY A 232 14.77 13.80 -1.53
CA GLY A 232 16.19 13.87 -1.85
C GLY A 232 16.98 14.47 -0.70
N ALA A 233 17.88 13.71 -0.08
CA ALA A 233 18.61 14.15 1.10
C ALA A 233 20.05 13.63 1.13
N GLY A 234 21.06 14.50 1.09
CA GLY A 234 22.48 14.10 0.99
C GLY A 234 22.87 13.39 -0.31
N PHE A 235 21.89 12.80 -0.99
CA PHE A 235 21.98 12.00 -2.19
C PHE A 235 20.96 12.52 -3.21
N VAL A 236 21.15 12.08 -4.46
CA VAL A 236 20.21 12.38 -5.53
C VAL A 236 19.27 11.20 -5.71
N THR A 237 17.97 11.46 -5.71
CA THR A 237 16.94 10.50 -6.12
C THR A 237 16.73 10.63 -7.61
N ARG A 238 16.87 9.53 -8.35
CA ARG A 238 17.03 9.55 -9.80
C ARG A 238 15.96 8.75 -10.52
N GLN A 239 15.50 9.28 -11.65
CA GLN A 239 14.74 8.55 -12.66
C GLN A 239 13.47 7.84 -12.12
N SER A 240 12.84 8.41 -11.11
CA SER A 240 11.69 7.80 -10.43
C SER A 240 10.38 7.99 -11.20
N VAL A 241 9.42 7.09 -10.97
CA VAL A 241 8.09 7.14 -11.58
C VAL A 241 6.99 7.00 -10.52
N VAL A 242 5.99 7.87 -10.58
CA VAL A 242 4.77 7.78 -9.76
C VAL A 242 3.58 7.80 -10.70
N ARG A 243 2.91 6.65 -10.88
CA ARG A 243 1.92 6.51 -11.96
C ARG A 243 0.65 5.78 -11.54
N GLY A 244 -0.51 6.29 -11.96
CA GLY A 244 -1.78 5.56 -11.84
C GLY A 244 -2.29 5.37 -10.41
N ASN A 245 -1.65 5.97 -9.41
CA ASN A 245 -2.05 5.81 -8.02
C ASN A 245 -3.39 6.51 -7.75
N LEU A 246 -4.22 5.89 -6.91
CA LEU A 246 -5.45 6.44 -6.41
C LEU A 246 -5.25 6.94 -4.98
N CYS A 247 -5.40 8.25 -4.80
CA CYS A 247 -5.24 8.92 -3.52
C CYS A 247 -6.59 9.45 -3.04
N ILE A 248 -7.15 8.92 -1.96
CA ILE A 248 -8.45 9.38 -1.45
C ILE A 248 -8.31 9.83 -0.02
N ASN A 249 -8.75 11.06 0.26
CA ASN A 249 -8.91 11.53 1.61
C ASN A 249 -7.62 11.43 2.47
N ASN A 250 -6.46 11.75 1.92
CA ASN A 250 -5.22 11.90 2.71
C ASN A 250 -5.17 13.29 3.39
N GLY A 251 -4.15 13.56 4.19
CA GLY A 251 -3.95 14.85 4.87
C GLY A 251 -4.93 15.08 6.03
N ARG A 252 -5.24 14.03 6.80
CA ARG A 252 -6.25 14.08 7.88
C ARG A 252 -5.78 14.78 9.15
N SER A 253 -4.48 14.99 9.31
CA SER A 253 -3.91 15.67 10.47
C SER A 253 -3.75 17.18 10.20
N PRO A 254 -4.15 18.07 11.12
CA PRO A 254 -3.83 19.50 11.02
C PRO A 254 -2.33 19.78 10.98
N ARG A 255 -1.52 18.97 11.69
CA ARG A 255 -0.06 19.10 11.69
C ARG A 255 0.52 18.81 10.31
N MET A 256 0.06 17.74 9.68
CA MET A 256 0.61 17.30 8.39
C MET A 256 0.03 18.08 7.22
N ALA A 257 -1.26 18.39 7.23
CA ALA A 257 -1.91 19.16 6.15
C ALA A 257 -1.28 20.55 5.96
N ASN A 258 -0.77 21.17 7.03
CA ASN A 258 -0.05 22.45 6.93
C ASN A 258 1.37 22.34 6.36
N TYR A 259 1.92 21.12 6.26
CA TYR A 259 3.30 20.87 5.86
C TYR A 259 3.42 20.11 4.53
N GLN A 260 2.38 19.40 4.10
CA GLN A 260 2.42 18.43 3.01
C GLN A 260 1.25 18.62 2.03
N GLY A 261 1.41 18.11 0.81
CA GLY A 261 0.30 17.92 -0.14
C GLY A 261 -0.11 16.44 -0.23
N ALA A 262 -1.12 16.13 -1.04
CA ALA A 262 -1.43 14.74 -1.39
C ALA A 262 -0.23 14.07 -2.08
N ILE A 263 0.43 14.83 -2.94
CA ILE A 263 1.71 14.50 -3.55
C ILE A 263 2.74 15.51 -3.03
N PHE A 264 3.80 15.01 -2.40
CA PHE A 264 4.75 15.83 -1.66
C PHE A 264 6.19 15.60 -2.12
N LEU A 265 6.89 16.67 -2.48
CA LEU A 265 8.31 16.62 -2.81
C LEU A 265 9.08 17.47 -1.82
N LEU A 266 10.15 16.91 -1.25
CA LEU A 266 11.02 17.62 -0.33
C LEU A 266 12.48 17.21 -0.53
N SER A 267 13.38 18.18 -0.41
CA SER A 267 14.81 17.91 -0.33
C SER A 267 15.48 18.67 0.80
N TRP A 268 16.49 18.06 1.41
CA TRP A 268 17.29 18.67 2.47
C TRP A 268 18.73 18.18 2.41
N ASN A 269 19.63 18.70 3.24
CA ASN A 269 21.04 18.28 3.32
C ASN A 269 21.73 18.20 1.94
N ASP A 270 21.54 19.20 1.08
CA ASP A 270 22.08 19.26 -0.29
C ASP A 270 21.67 18.09 -1.22
N GLY A 271 20.65 17.31 -0.82
CA GLY A 271 20.02 16.32 -1.69
C GLY A 271 19.24 16.96 -2.83
N SER A 272 18.96 16.16 -3.86
CA SER A 272 18.18 16.63 -5.03
C SER A 272 17.42 15.50 -5.71
N ILE A 273 16.56 15.88 -6.65
CA ILE A 273 15.79 14.96 -7.50
C ILE A 273 16.24 15.19 -8.96
N ASP A 274 16.55 14.11 -9.69
CA ASP A 274 16.97 14.16 -11.10
C ASP A 274 16.26 13.09 -11.93
N GLY A 275 15.24 13.49 -12.68
CA GLY A 275 14.40 12.55 -13.43
C GLY A 275 13.23 12.10 -12.57
N LEU A 276 12.05 12.70 -12.77
CA LEU A 276 10.84 12.29 -12.07
C LEU A 276 9.63 12.43 -12.99
N THR A 277 8.88 11.34 -13.19
CA THR A 277 7.61 11.39 -13.90
C THR A 277 6.47 11.07 -12.94
N MET A 278 5.55 12.02 -12.76
CA MET A 278 4.34 11.84 -11.98
C MET A 278 3.13 11.95 -12.92
N GLU A 279 2.49 10.83 -13.26
CA GLU A 279 1.44 10.83 -14.28
C GLU A 279 0.25 9.93 -14.01
N ASN A 280 -0.90 10.31 -14.58
CA ASN A 280 -2.13 9.51 -14.54
C ASN A 280 -2.62 9.17 -13.12
N ASN A 281 -2.15 9.90 -12.09
CA ASN A 281 -2.62 9.71 -10.72
C ASN A 281 -3.98 10.38 -10.56
N THR A 282 -4.86 9.78 -9.76
CA THR A 282 -6.16 10.34 -9.40
C THR A 282 -6.18 10.70 -7.92
N VAL A 283 -6.44 11.97 -7.61
CA VAL A 283 -6.40 12.51 -6.25
C VAL A 283 -7.76 13.09 -5.88
N TYR A 284 -8.36 12.58 -4.81
CA TYR A 284 -9.51 13.15 -4.12
C TYR A 284 -9.01 13.83 -2.85
N TRP A 285 -8.65 15.11 -2.97
CA TRP A 285 -7.98 15.90 -1.95
C TRP A 285 -8.95 16.70 -1.09
N SER A 286 -9.24 16.18 0.10
CA SER A 286 -10.10 16.82 1.11
C SER A 286 -9.36 17.02 2.45
N PRO A 287 -8.22 17.74 2.45
CA PRO A 287 -7.36 17.85 3.62
C PRO A 287 -8.07 18.49 4.83
N TYR A 288 -7.55 18.25 6.03
CA TYR A 288 -8.09 18.82 7.26
C TYR A 288 -8.09 20.35 7.25
N GLU A 289 -7.03 20.97 6.71
CA GLU A 289 -6.93 22.42 6.49
C GLU A 289 -6.64 22.74 5.02
N ASN A 290 -6.71 24.01 4.64
CA ASN A 290 -6.42 24.43 3.27
C ASN A 290 -4.93 24.18 2.92
N ALA A 291 -4.70 23.16 2.11
CA ALA A 291 -3.38 22.70 1.68
C ALA A 291 -3.38 22.39 0.17
N PRO A 292 -2.24 22.56 -0.53
CA PRO A 292 -2.17 22.24 -1.94
C PRO A 292 -2.26 20.73 -2.19
N ALA A 293 -2.89 20.32 -3.30
CA ALA A 293 -2.90 18.91 -3.69
C ALA A 293 -1.49 18.43 -4.09
N LEU A 294 -0.71 19.29 -4.75
CA LEU A 294 0.71 19.08 -5.04
C LEU A 294 1.55 20.12 -4.29
N LEU A 295 2.42 19.68 -3.39
CA LEU A 295 3.41 20.53 -2.74
C LEU A 295 4.83 20.10 -3.14
N ASN A 296 5.54 20.98 -3.82
CA ASN A 296 6.92 20.76 -4.23
C ASN A 296 7.88 21.77 -3.61
N GLN A 297 8.66 21.29 -2.65
CA GLN A 297 9.79 21.96 -2.01
C GLN A 297 11.13 21.23 -2.30
N GLY A 298 11.15 20.36 -3.30
CA GLY A 298 12.34 19.63 -3.71
C GLY A 298 13.27 20.46 -4.61
N ASN A 299 14.57 20.29 -4.43
CA ASN A 299 15.60 20.75 -5.33
C ASN A 299 15.66 19.78 -6.52
N ILE A 300 15.05 20.15 -7.64
CA ILE A 300 14.97 19.31 -8.83
C ILE A 300 15.91 19.84 -9.89
N LYS A 301 16.64 18.95 -10.55
CA LYS A 301 17.42 19.31 -11.74
C LYS A 301 16.48 19.85 -12.83
N PRO A 302 16.72 21.08 -13.35
CA PRO A 302 15.83 21.69 -14.33
C PRO A 302 15.60 20.82 -15.56
N GLY A 303 14.34 20.73 -15.99
CA GLY A 303 13.94 20.03 -17.22
C GLY A 303 13.90 18.51 -17.10
N THR A 304 14.06 17.93 -15.91
CA THR A 304 14.02 16.47 -15.73
C THR A 304 12.81 15.95 -14.97
N ALA A 305 11.93 16.83 -14.45
CA ALA A 305 10.70 16.41 -13.78
C ALA A 305 9.42 16.95 -14.42
N VAL A 306 8.40 16.11 -14.45
CA VAL A 306 7.07 16.42 -15.00
C VAL A 306 5.95 15.86 -14.12
N PHE A 307 4.94 16.70 -13.89
CA PHE A 307 3.65 16.34 -13.30
C PHE A 307 2.57 16.48 -14.37
N ARG A 308 2.12 15.37 -14.95
CA ARG A 308 1.24 15.39 -16.11
C ARG A 308 0.06 14.44 -16.09
N ASN A 309 -1.02 14.83 -16.76
CA ASN A 309 -2.19 13.96 -16.95
C ASN A 309 -2.78 13.42 -15.63
N ASN A 310 -2.59 14.15 -14.53
CA ASN A 310 -3.16 13.79 -13.23
C ASN A 310 -4.55 14.40 -13.11
N THR A 311 -5.45 13.68 -12.44
CA THR A 311 -6.81 14.16 -12.15
C THR A 311 -6.92 14.50 -10.67
N ILE A 312 -7.28 15.74 -10.35
CA ILE A 312 -7.37 16.25 -8.99
C ILE A 312 -8.77 16.78 -8.74
N TYR A 313 -9.51 16.12 -7.87
CA TYR A 313 -10.73 16.62 -7.26
C TYR A 313 -10.38 17.19 -5.89
N SER A 314 -10.68 18.45 -5.60
CA SER A 314 -10.32 19.04 -4.31
C SER A 314 -11.42 19.89 -3.70
N THR A 315 -11.58 19.80 -2.38
CA THR A 315 -12.35 20.76 -1.58
C THR A 315 -11.51 21.95 -1.10
N ALA A 316 -10.18 21.87 -1.22
CA ALA A 316 -9.27 22.96 -0.95
C ALA A 316 -9.09 23.81 -2.23
N PRO A 317 -9.17 25.15 -2.15
CA PRO A 317 -8.93 26.01 -3.31
C PRO A 317 -7.47 25.99 -3.78
N TRP A 318 -6.54 25.59 -2.92
CA TRP A 318 -5.12 25.55 -3.25
C TRP A 318 -4.79 24.26 -4.03
N MET A 319 -4.43 24.39 -5.31
CA MET A 319 -4.20 23.25 -6.19
C MET A 319 -2.75 22.81 -6.20
N VAL A 320 -1.83 23.77 -6.40
CA VAL A 320 -0.40 23.52 -6.55
C VAL A 320 0.39 24.58 -5.79
N ASP A 321 1.45 24.15 -5.13
CA ASP A 321 2.60 24.99 -4.78
C ASP A 321 3.88 24.29 -5.23
N SER A 322 4.62 24.92 -6.14
CA SER A 322 5.83 24.35 -6.71
C SER A 322 6.83 25.44 -7.08
N ASN A 323 8.12 25.12 -7.00
CA ASN A 323 9.13 25.89 -7.72
C ASN A 323 9.03 25.68 -9.24
N THR A 324 9.87 26.38 -10.02
CA THR A 324 9.85 26.35 -11.50
C THR A 324 10.61 25.18 -12.12
N SER A 325 11.10 24.24 -11.32
CA SER A 325 11.89 23.10 -11.82
C SER A 325 11.03 21.88 -12.18
N LEU A 326 9.76 21.87 -11.75
CA LEU A 326 8.77 20.86 -12.09
C LEU A 326 7.84 21.37 -13.20
N SER A 327 7.78 20.67 -14.32
CA SER A 327 6.87 21.01 -15.42
C SER A 327 5.47 20.51 -15.14
N LEU A 328 4.44 21.28 -15.48
CA LEU A 328 3.04 20.91 -15.29
C LEU A 328 2.37 20.79 -16.67
N ALA A 329 1.67 19.68 -16.94
CA ALA A 329 1.02 19.52 -18.24
C ALA A 329 -0.24 18.66 -18.18
N GLN A 330 -1.30 19.04 -18.89
CA GLN A 330 -2.46 18.20 -19.15
C GLN A 330 -3.16 17.69 -17.88
N ASN A 331 -3.05 18.41 -16.76
CA ASN A 331 -3.71 18.02 -15.52
C ASN A 331 -5.18 18.47 -15.51
N HIS A 332 -6.03 17.71 -14.85
CA HIS A 332 -7.47 17.97 -14.77
C HIS A 332 -7.85 18.31 -13.33
N TYR A 333 -8.18 19.58 -13.08
CA TYR A 333 -8.56 20.07 -11.76
C TYR A 333 -10.10 20.22 -11.67
N SER A 334 -10.68 19.74 -10.58
CA SER A 334 -12.08 19.93 -10.22
C SER A 334 -12.17 20.45 -8.79
N TYR A 335 -12.47 21.74 -8.64
CA TYR A 335 -12.60 22.38 -7.34
C TYR A 335 -14.05 22.34 -6.85
N PHE A 336 -14.28 21.94 -5.60
CA PHE A 336 -15.59 21.91 -4.95
C PHE A 336 -15.62 22.93 -3.82
N GLY A 337 -16.11 24.14 -4.10
CA GLY A 337 -16.17 25.21 -3.11
C GLY A 337 -16.40 26.59 -3.70
N ALA A 338 -16.60 27.56 -2.81
CA ALA A 338 -16.87 28.95 -3.16
C ALA A 338 -15.61 29.83 -3.16
N GLY A 339 -14.45 29.27 -2.80
CA GLY A 339 -13.17 29.98 -2.80
C GLY A 339 -12.66 30.26 -4.22
N THR A 340 -11.51 30.93 -4.29
CA THR A 340 -10.80 31.18 -5.54
C THR A 340 -9.69 30.14 -5.70
N PRO A 341 -9.75 29.26 -6.71
CA PRO A 341 -8.66 28.34 -7.00
C PRO A 341 -7.32 29.05 -7.15
N GLU A 342 -6.26 28.44 -6.60
CA GLU A 342 -4.94 29.04 -6.51
C GLU A 342 -3.85 28.06 -6.95
N TRP A 343 -2.90 28.59 -7.73
CA TRP A 343 -1.64 27.95 -8.07
C TRP A 343 -0.49 28.88 -7.68
N ARG A 344 0.49 28.34 -6.96
CA ARG A 344 1.77 29.01 -6.69
C ARG A 344 2.84 28.31 -7.50
N TYR A 345 3.59 29.10 -8.26
CA TYR A 345 4.61 28.57 -9.15
C TYR A 345 5.80 29.53 -9.20
N GLY A 346 6.94 29.09 -8.65
CA GLY A 346 8.09 29.95 -8.41
C GLY A 346 7.75 31.07 -7.42
N THR A 347 7.91 32.32 -7.84
CA THR A 347 7.54 33.50 -7.03
C THR A 347 6.16 34.05 -7.38
N SER A 348 5.49 33.47 -8.38
CA SER A 348 4.20 33.92 -8.89
C SER A 348 3.04 33.20 -8.20
N ARG A 349 1.95 33.94 -8.02
CA ARG A 349 0.67 33.44 -7.52
C ARG A 349 -0.40 33.70 -8.57
N PHE A 350 -1.12 32.66 -8.96
CA PHE A 350 -2.19 32.71 -9.96
C PHE A 350 -3.52 32.33 -9.33
N THR A 351 -4.54 33.16 -9.55
CA THR A 351 -5.92 32.91 -9.10
C THR A 351 -6.82 32.38 -10.23
N SER A 352 -6.23 32.03 -11.38
CA SER A 352 -6.90 31.33 -12.47
C SER A 352 -5.90 30.50 -13.27
N LEU A 353 -6.35 29.34 -13.76
CA LEU A 353 -5.52 28.47 -14.60
C LEU A 353 -5.12 29.15 -15.91
N THR A 354 -6.01 29.95 -16.50
CA THR A 354 -5.72 30.71 -17.73
C THR A 354 -4.58 31.71 -17.53
N ALA A 355 -4.49 32.38 -16.37
CA ALA A 355 -3.39 33.28 -16.08
C ALA A 355 -2.05 32.52 -15.98
N MET A 356 -2.06 31.37 -15.31
CA MET A 356 -0.88 30.51 -15.20
C MET A 356 -0.39 30.00 -16.57
N GLN A 357 -1.34 29.60 -17.44
CA GLN A 357 -1.07 29.17 -18.82
C GLN A 357 -0.52 30.29 -19.70
N GLY A 358 -0.98 31.53 -19.48
CA GLY A 358 -0.55 32.70 -20.25
C GLY A 358 0.84 33.23 -19.87
N ASP A 359 1.29 33.01 -18.64
CA ASP A 359 2.51 33.61 -18.10
C ASP A 359 3.79 32.78 -18.35
N SER A 360 3.68 31.45 -18.47
CA SER A 360 4.84 30.59 -18.16
C SER A 360 5.37 29.66 -19.25
N HIS A 361 4.63 29.32 -20.31
CA HIS A 361 4.97 28.18 -21.20
C HIS A 361 5.28 26.84 -20.45
N GLN A 362 5.04 26.77 -19.13
CA GLN A 362 5.45 25.68 -18.23
C GLN A 362 4.24 25.00 -17.56
N GLU A 363 3.05 25.56 -17.75
CA GLU A 363 1.76 24.89 -17.60
C GLU A 363 1.10 24.81 -18.99
N THR A 364 0.81 23.60 -19.48
CA THR A 364 0.24 23.42 -20.82
C THR A 364 -0.88 22.40 -20.85
N GLY A 365 -2.04 22.78 -21.40
CA GLY A 365 -3.13 21.85 -21.70
C GLY A 365 -3.92 21.35 -20.48
N SER A 366 -3.69 21.87 -19.27
CA SER A 366 -4.54 21.56 -18.12
C SER A 366 -5.93 22.18 -18.23
N SER A 367 -6.90 21.61 -17.52
CA SER A 367 -8.27 22.12 -17.41
C SER A 367 -8.68 22.32 -15.94
N LEU A 368 -9.58 23.26 -15.71
CA LEU A 368 -10.21 23.50 -14.41
C LEU A 368 -11.72 23.51 -14.57
N SER A 369 -12.41 22.80 -13.69
CA SER A 369 -13.84 22.98 -13.44
C SER A 369 -14.08 23.35 -11.98
N GLN A 370 -15.07 24.21 -11.73
CA GLN A 370 -15.47 24.59 -10.38
C GLN A 370 -16.93 24.22 -10.15
N HIS A 371 -17.17 23.60 -9.00
CA HIS A 371 -18.44 23.03 -8.56
C HIS A 371 -18.78 23.57 -7.18
N VAL A 372 -20.06 23.48 -6.81
CA VAL A 372 -20.49 23.81 -5.45
C VAL A 372 -20.10 22.69 -4.49
N LEU A 373 -19.69 23.03 -3.26
CA LEU A 373 -19.21 22.05 -2.27
C LEU A 373 -20.24 20.94 -1.97
N GLN A 374 -21.52 21.24 -2.07
CA GLN A 374 -22.62 20.28 -1.87
C GLN A 374 -22.60 19.10 -2.86
N GLN A 375 -21.83 19.18 -3.95
CA GLN A 375 -21.65 18.08 -4.89
C GLN A 375 -20.50 17.13 -4.50
N TRP A 376 -19.63 17.51 -3.56
CA TRP A 376 -18.50 16.67 -3.10
C TRP A 376 -18.91 15.28 -2.62
N PRO A 377 -20.02 15.07 -1.87
CA PRO A 377 -20.45 13.73 -1.50
C PRO A 377 -20.72 12.78 -2.68
N ARG A 378 -20.87 13.31 -3.90
CA ARG A 378 -21.06 12.56 -5.15
C ARG A 378 -19.83 12.61 -6.07
N VAL A 379 -18.67 13.06 -5.57
CA VAL A 379 -17.45 13.25 -6.37
C VAL A 379 -16.99 11.96 -7.06
N TYR A 380 -17.18 10.81 -6.41
CA TYR A 380 -16.83 9.50 -6.96
C TYR A 380 -17.70 9.11 -8.17
N GLU A 381 -18.84 9.77 -8.41
CA GLU A 381 -19.67 9.54 -9.61
C GLU A 381 -19.12 10.23 -10.87
N LEU A 382 -18.21 11.20 -10.72
CA LEU A 382 -17.63 11.95 -11.84
C LEU A 382 -16.59 11.14 -12.63
N ASN A 383 -16.13 10.02 -12.09
CA ASN A 383 -15.15 9.15 -12.69
C ASN A 383 -15.84 7.93 -13.33
N ALA A 384 -16.53 8.16 -14.45
CA ALA A 384 -17.35 7.14 -15.12
C ALA A 384 -16.56 6.15 -15.98
N GLU A 385 -15.25 6.36 -16.20
CA GLU A 385 -14.46 5.62 -17.20
C GLU A 385 -13.87 4.29 -16.69
N LEU A 386 -13.86 4.03 -15.38
CA LEU A 386 -13.31 2.78 -14.81
C LEU A 386 -14.34 1.64 -14.68
N GLU A 387 -15.60 1.88 -15.02
CA GLU A 387 -16.64 0.85 -14.98
C GLU A 387 -16.97 0.38 -16.40
N GLN A 388 -16.69 -0.90 -16.70
CA GLN A 388 -17.39 -1.57 -17.80
C GLN A 388 -18.86 -1.79 -17.39
N THR A 389 -19.65 -0.73 -17.32
CA THR A 389 -21.11 -0.82 -17.20
C THR A 389 -21.69 -1.36 -18.50
N LYS A 390 -21.91 -2.68 -18.56
CA LYS A 390 -22.99 -3.26 -19.36
C LYS A 390 -24.01 -3.89 -18.42
N ALA A 391 -24.90 -3.07 -17.87
CA ALA A 391 -26.08 -3.56 -17.17
C ALA A 391 -27.25 -3.64 -18.15
N ALA A 392 -27.57 -4.85 -18.61
CA ALA A 392 -28.92 -5.24 -19.06
C ALA A 392 -29.00 -6.77 -19.21
N SER A 393 -29.20 -7.49 -18.11
CA SER A 393 -29.89 -8.78 -18.17
C SER A 393 -30.83 -8.92 -16.99
N ALA A 394 -31.99 -9.52 -17.24
CA ALA A 394 -33.03 -9.73 -16.25
C ALA A 394 -32.48 -10.55 -15.07
N VAL A 395 -32.78 -10.09 -13.85
CA VAL A 395 -32.39 -10.73 -12.59
C VAL A 395 -33.16 -12.05 -12.43
N PRO A 396 -32.51 -13.21 -12.34
CA PRO A 396 -33.18 -14.48 -11.98
C PRO A 396 -33.87 -14.35 -10.62
N ARG A 397 -35.05 -14.97 -10.44
CA ARG A 397 -35.86 -14.86 -9.21
C ARG A 397 -35.10 -15.20 -7.91
N GLU A 398 -34.05 -15.99 -7.96
CA GLU A 398 -33.20 -16.34 -6.80
C GLU A 398 -32.38 -15.16 -6.25
N GLN A 399 -32.10 -14.12 -7.05
CA GLN A 399 -31.32 -12.96 -6.61
C GLN A 399 -32.17 -11.87 -5.91
N GLN A 400 -33.50 -12.02 -5.85
CA GLN A 400 -34.41 -11.05 -5.22
C GLN A 400 -34.41 -11.06 -3.68
N GLN A 401 -33.57 -11.86 -3.03
CA GLN A 401 -33.52 -11.99 -1.56
C GLN A 401 -32.28 -11.38 -0.89
N ILE A 402 -31.39 -10.71 -1.65
CA ILE A 402 -30.19 -10.11 -1.07
C ILE A 402 -30.58 -8.88 -0.23
N LYS A 403 -30.41 -8.96 1.09
CA LYS A 403 -30.80 -7.90 2.05
C LYS A 403 -29.81 -6.74 2.17
N GLY A 404 -28.55 -6.92 1.75
CA GLY A 404 -27.46 -5.95 1.91
C GLY A 404 -26.59 -5.80 0.66
N TRP A 405 -25.47 -5.08 0.78
CA TRP A 405 -24.48 -5.00 -0.30
C TRP A 405 -23.69 -6.30 -0.38
N VAL A 406 -23.42 -6.78 -1.61
CA VAL A 406 -22.62 -7.99 -1.83
C VAL A 406 -21.50 -7.71 -2.82
N LEU A 407 -20.25 -7.92 -2.39
CA LEU A 407 -19.10 -8.04 -3.28
C LEU A 407 -18.87 -9.53 -3.56
N SER A 408 -19.26 -9.99 -4.75
CA SER A 408 -19.12 -11.40 -5.15
C SER A 408 -17.93 -11.53 -6.08
N CYS A 409 -16.97 -12.38 -5.72
CA CYS A 409 -15.84 -12.76 -6.55
C CYS A 409 -15.95 -14.24 -6.96
N LEU A 410 -15.85 -14.52 -8.25
CA LEU A 410 -15.60 -15.86 -8.78
C LEU A 410 -14.09 -15.93 -9.07
N LEU A 411 -13.39 -16.88 -8.45
CA LEU A 411 -11.94 -16.92 -8.46
C LEU A 411 -11.43 -18.33 -8.83
N PRO A 412 -10.72 -18.49 -9.95
CA PRO A 412 -9.96 -19.70 -10.22
C PRO A 412 -8.84 -19.86 -9.19
N VAL A 413 -8.78 -21.03 -8.57
CA VAL A 413 -7.76 -21.36 -7.56
C VAL A 413 -6.98 -22.59 -7.99
N SER A 414 -5.70 -22.61 -7.62
CA SER A 414 -4.80 -23.73 -7.79
C SER A 414 -3.80 -23.71 -6.64
N LEU A 415 -3.20 -24.87 -6.35
CA LEU A 415 -2.07 -24.94 -5.43
C LEU A 415 -0.77 -25.13 -6.22
N ASP A 416 0.33 -24.62 -5.68
CA ASP A 416 1.66 -24.90 -6.19
C ASP A 416 2.21 -26.25 -5.68
N ALA A 417 3.49 -26.52 -5.95
CA ALA A 417 4.14 -27.76 -5.55
C ALA A 417 4.26 -27.93 -4.01
N ASN A 418 4.20 -26.84 -3.25
CA ASN A 418 4.27 -26.82 -1.81
C ASN A 418 2.88 -26.84 -1.15
N GLY A 419 1.81 -26.93 -1.94
CA GLY A 419 0.44 -26.88 -1.43
C GLY A 419 -0.05 -25.47 -1.10
N MET A 420 0.67 -24.43 -1.55
CA MET A 420 0.34 -23.03 -1.30
C MET A 420 -0.63 -22.50 -2.35
N MET A 421 -1.52 -21.59 -1.94
CA MET A 421 -2.44 -20.90 -2.85
C MET A 421 -1.66 -20.16 -3.94
N SER A 422 -2.09 -20.27 -5.19
CA SER A 422 -1.44 -19.56 -6.29
C SER A 422 -1.49 -18.04 -6.11
N ASP A 423 -0.40 -17.37 -6.47
CA ASP A 423 -0.26 -15.91 -6.38
C ASP A 423 -1.44 -15.15 -7.00
N ALA A 424 -1.89 -15.57 -8.19
CA ALA A 424 -3.02 -14.96 -8.88
C ALA A 424 -4.33 -14.99 -8.07
N ALA A 425 -4.57 -16.05 -7.30
CA ALA A 425 -5.71 -16.16 -6.41
C ALA A 425 -5.47 -15.38 -5.11
N LEU A 426 -4.26 -15.51 -4.55
CA LEU A 426 -3.88 -14.91 -3.28
C LEU A 426 -4.00 -13.37 -3.31
N ARG A 427 -3.47 -12.72 -4.34
CA ARG A 427 -3.57 -11.25 -4.52
C ARG A 427 -5.02 -10.76 -4.51
N GLN A 428 -5.95 -11.50 -5.12
CA GLN A 428 -7.36 -11.11 -5.13
C GLN A 428 -7.99 -11.31 -3.75
N MET A 429 -7.63 -12.39 -3.04
CA MET A 429 -8.12 -12.65 -1.68
C MET A 429 -7.64 -11.61 -0.67
N VAL A 430 -6.40 -11.11 -0.78
CA VAL A 430 -5.86 -10.04 0.08
C VAL A 430 -6.69 -8.77 -0.05
N VAL A 431 -6.98 -8.34 -1.28
CA VAL A 431 -7.84 -7.17 -1.54
C VAL A 431 -9.24 -7.37 -0.96
N LEU A 432 -9.85 -8.55 -1.17
CA LEU A 432 -11.18 -8.86 -0.65
C LEU A 432 -11.22 -8.89 0.89
N LYS A 433 -10.15 -9.35 1.54
CA LYS A 433 -10.02 -9.38 3.00
C LYS A 433 -9.98 -7.96 3.56
N SER A 434 -9.12 -7.09 3.00
CA SER A 434 -9.04 -5.68 3.40
C SER A 434 -10.40 -4.97 3.26
N LEU A 435 -11.06 -5.08 2.10
CA LEU A 435 -12.34 -4.42 1.86
C LEU A 435 -13.48 -5.00 2.72
N SER A 436 -13.47 -6.31 3.00
CA SER A 436 -14.40 -6.94 3.95
C SER A 436 -14.27 -6.26 5.31
N GLN A 437 -13.05 -6.10 5.82
CA GLN A 437 -12.81 -5.47 7.12
C GLN A 437 -13.28 -4.01 7.16
N GLN A 438 -12.93 -3.22 6.14
CA GLN A 438 -13.26 -1.79 6.06
C GLN A 438 -14.77 -1.50 5.98
N TYR A 439 -15.53 -2.32 5.24
CA TYR A 439 -16.93 -2.03 4.90
C TYR A 439 -17.97 -2.95 5.58
N ARG A 440 -17.55 -3.96 6.35
CA ARG A 440 -18.49 -4.86 7.07
C ARG A 440 -19.48 -4.10 7.94
N ALA A 441 -19.00 -3.07 8.64
CA ALA A 441 -19.82 -2.18 9.47
C ALA A 441 -20.95 -1.47 8.70
N LEU A 442 -20.73 -1.22 7.40
CA LEU A 442 -21.70 -0.62 6.49
C LEU A 442 -22.61 -1.67 5.82
N GLY A 443 -22.52 -2.93 6.25
CA GLY A 443 -23.34 -4.04 5.76
C GLY A 443 -22.83 -4.68 4.46
N LEU A 444 -21.55 -4.50 4.11
CA LEU A 444 -20.95 -5.24 3.00
C LEU A 444 -20.80 -6.72 3.38
N GLN A 445 -21.31 -7.59 2.50
CA GLN A 445 -21.04 -9.02 2.54
C GLN A 445 -20.08 -9.36 1.41
N VAL A 446 -18.94 -9.96 1.72
CA VAL A 446 -18.01 -10.45 0.71
C VAL A 446 -18.24 -11.95 0.50
N LYS A 447 -18.44 -12.35 -0.75
CA LYS A 447 -18.65 -13.74 -1.16
C LYS A 447 -17.57 -14.16 -2.15
N LEU A 448 -16.88 -15.24 -1.84
CA LEU A 448 -15.81 -15.80 -2.65
C LEU A 448 -16.20 -17.20 -3.14
N ARG A 449 -16.43 -17.32 -4.44
CA ARG A 449 -16.69 -18.59 -5.13
C ARG A 449 -15.39 -19.07 -5.77
N MET A 450 -14.77 -20.07 -5.16
CA MET A 450 -13.53 -20.67 -5.65
C MET A 450 -13.84 -21.74 -6.67
N THR A 451 -13.14 -21.71 -7.81
CA THR A 451 -13.30 -22.67 -8.90
C THR A 451 -12.00 -23.38 -9.20
N SER A 452 -12.07 -24.67 -9.50
CA SER A 452 -10.93 -25.44 -9.96
C SER A 452 -11.36 -26.46 -11.02
N PRO A 453 -10.57 -26.65 -12.10
CA PRO A 453 -10.83 -27.72 -13.06
C PRO A 453 -10.70 -29.11 -12.42
N ASP A 454 -9.96 -29.23 -11.30
CA ASP A 454 -9.89 -30.45 -10.50
C ASP A 454 -10.76 -30.32 -9.25
N ALA A 455 -11.94 -30.93 -9.28
CA ALA A 455 -12.85 -30.93 -8.14
C ALA A 455 -12.31 -31.73 -6.93
N GLN A 456 -11.30 -32.58 -7.10
CA GLN A 456 -10.66 -33.26 -5.97
C GLN A 456 -9.76 -32.32 -5.18
N LEU A 457 -9.28 -31.21 -5.78
CA LEU A 457 -8.47 -30.21 -5.09
C LEU A 457 -9.13 -29.77 -3.77
N PHE A 458 -10.43 -29.49 -3.82
CA PHE A 458 -11.23 -29.03 -2.68
C PHE A 458 -11.35 -30.03 -1.54
N LYS A 459 -10.93 -31.29 -1.75
CA LYS A 459 -10.93 -32.35 -0.73
C LYS A 459 -9.53 -32.67 -0.20
N THR A 460 -8.50 -31.99 -0.71
CA THR A 460 -7.12 -32.21 -0.28
C THR A 460 -6.85 -31.49 1.03
N GLU A 461 -6.04 -32.12 1.88
CA GLU A 461 -5.49 -31.50 3.09
C GLU A 461 -4.79 -30.17 2.79
N ALA A 462 -4.00 -30.12 1.72
CA ALA A 462 -3.30 -28.91 1.29
C ALA A 462 -4.25 -27.73 1.01
N PHE A 463 -5.38 -27.98 0.33
CA PHE A 463 -6.36 -26.94 0.07
C PHE A 463 -7.06 -26.47 1.35
N HIS A 464 -7.43 -27.40 2.23
CA HIS A 464 -8.03 -27.05 3.52
C HIS A 464 -7.09 -26.17 4.34
N ASN A 465 -5.81 -26.55 4.45
CA ASN A 465 -4.81 -25.77 5.17
C ASN A 465 -4.59 -24.39 4.54
N ALA A 466 -4.43 -24.32 3.21
CA ALA A 466 -4.27 -23.05 2.51
C ALA A 466 -5.44 -22.08 2.76
N VAL A 467 -6.69 -22.58 2.81
CA VAL A 467 -7.86 -21.73 3.11
C VAL A 467 -7.93 -21.33 4.58
N VAL A 468 -7.60 -22.24 5.51
CA VAL A 468 -7.58 -21.98 6.95
C VAL A 468 -6.57 -20.89 7.28
N ASP A 469 -5.36 -21.00 6.72
CA ASP A 469 -4.27 -20.10 7.03
C ASP A 469 -4.52 -18.68 6.54
N LEU A 470 -5.19 -18.50 5.40
CA LEU A 470 -5.54 -17.17 4.90
C LEU A 470 -6.47 -16.39 5.84
N ASP A 471 -7.12 -17.07 6.77
CA ASP A 471 -8.04 -16.46 7.73
C ASP A 471 -9.07 -15.58 7.00
N LEU A 472 -9.97 -16.24 6.27
CA LEU A 472 -11.02 -15.58 5.50
C LEU A 472 -12.21 -15.15 6.39
N ALA A 473 -11.96 -14.80 7.66
CA ALA A 473 -12.98 -14.45 8.62
C ALA A 473 -13.90 -13.31 8.10
N GLY A 474 -15.19 -13.61 8.03
CA GLY A 474 -16.25 -12.73 7.51
C GLY A 474 -16.25 -12.55 5.99
N ILE A 475 -15.57 -13.41 5.25
CA ILE A 475 -15.85 -13.72 3.85
C ILE A 475 -16.62 -15.03 3.81
N THR A 476 -17.74 -15.06 3.07
CA THR A 476 -18.46 -16.32 2.81
C THR A 476 -17.80 -17.03 1.64
N THR A 477 -17.37 -18.28 1.82
CA THR A 477 -16.72 -19.06 0.77
C THR A 477 -17.64 -20.14 0.23
N GLU A 478 -17.56 -20.36 -1.08
CA GLU A 478 -18.26 -21.42 -1.82
C GLU A 478 -17.26 -22.08 -2.78
N GLN A 479 -17.44 -23.36 -3.08
CA GLN A 479 -16.55 -24.14 -3.94
C GLN A 479 -17.36 -24.70 -5.11
N ASP A 480 -16.90 -24.45 -6.33
CA ASP A 480 -17.55 -24.89 -7.56
C ASP A 480 -16.58 -25.65 -8.45
N SER A 481 -17.01 -26.79 -9.00
CA SER A 481 -16.20 -27.53 -9.98
C SER A 481 -16.23 -26.85 -11.35
N GLY A 482 -15.07 -26.72 -12.01
CA GLY A 482 -14.94 -26.24 -13.38
C GLY A 482 -13.94 -25.09 -13.54
N SER A 483 -13.67 -24.71 -14.79
CA SER A 483 -12.84 -23.54 -15.10
C SER A 483 -13.70 -22.27 -15.08
N GLY A 484 -13.62 -21.51 -14.00
CA GLY A 484 -14.14 -20.14 -13.94
C GLY A 484 -13.23 -19.16 -14.68
N VAL A 485 -13.78 -18.00 -15.06
CA VAL A 485 -12.97 -16.82 -15.40
C VAL A 485 -13.08 -15.88 -14.22
N GLU A 486 -11.94 -15.42 -13.71
CA GLU A 486 -11.90 -14.48 -12.58
C GLU A 486 -12.82 -13.29 -12.85
N GLN A 487 -13.69 -13.00 -11.91
CA GLN A 487 -14.69 -11.96 -12.04
C GLN A 487 -15.18 -11.48 -10.68
N THR A 488 -15.19 -10.16 -10.51
CA THR A 488 -15.74 -9.51 -9.33
C THR A 488 -16.99 -8.71 -9.72
N MET A 489 -18.01 -8.73 -8.86
CA MET A 489 -19.27 -8.00 -9.04
C MET A 489 -19.67 -7.32 -7.74
N LEU A 490 -20.15 -6.09 -7.84
CA LEU A 490 -20.82 -5.40 -6.73
C LEU A 490 -22.33 -5.41 -6.97
N LEU A 491 -23.07 -5.91 -5.99
CA LEU A 491 -24.52 -6.00 -6.00
C LEU A 491 -25.08 -5.11 -4.88
N MET A 492 -26.10 -4.33 -5.21
CA MET A 492 -26.85 -3.54 -4.25
C MET A 492 -27.96 -4.36 -3.57
N PRO A 493 -28.53 -3.89 -2.45
CA PRO A 493 -29.71 -4.52 -1.84
C PRO A 493 -30.83 -4.75 -2.87
N GLY A 494 -31.42 -5.94 -2.87
CA GLY A 494 -32.37 -6.40 -3.89
C GLY A 494 -31.72 -7.12 -5.09
N GLY A 495 -30.39 -7.25 -5.11
CA GLY A 495 -29.65 -8.14 -6.01
C GLY A 495 -29.32 -7.56 -7.39
N LYS A 496 -29.55 -6.26 -7.62
CA LYS A 496 -29.12 -5.61 -8.87
C LYS A 496 -27.60 -5.46 -8.88
N ILE A 497 -26.97 -5.89 -9.98
CA ILE A 497 -25.54 -5.69 -10.23
C ILE A 497 -25.32 -4.23 -10.63
N VAL A 498 -24.50 -3.52 -9.86
CA VAL A 498 -24.15 -2.11 -10.13
C VAL A 498 -22.79 -1.98 -10.79
N ALA A 499 -21.88 -2.93 -10.57
CA ALA A 499 -20.58 -2.97 -11.23
C ALA A 499 -20.09 -4.41 -11.43
N ARG A 500 -19.27 -4.61 -12.47
CA ARG A 500 -18.71 -5.91 -12.86
C ARG A 500 -17.34 -5.70 -13.49
N TRP A 501 -16.37 -6.49 -13.04
CA TRP A 501 -15.00 -6.51 -13.53
C TRP A 501 -14.62 -7.93 -13.96
N LYS A 502 -13.72 -8.04 -14.93
CA LYS A 502 -13.19 -9.32 -15.43
C LYS A 502 -11.69 -9.36 -15.17
N GLY A 503 -11.19 -10.51 -14.75
CA GLY A 503 -9.82 -10.65 -14.26
C GLY A 503 -9.63 -10.04 -12.88
N PHE A 504 -8.37 -10.00 -12.45
CA PHE A 504 -7.95 -9.34 -11.22
C PHE A 504 -8.46 -7.90 -11.16
N THR A 505 -9.06 -7.57 -10.03
CA THR A 505 -9.54 -6.22 -9.74
C THR A 505 -8.87 -5.74 -8.45
N GLY A 506 -7.90 -4.84 -8.63
CA GLY A 506 -7.05 -4.34 -7.55
C GLY A 506 -7.75 -3.40 -6.56
N PRO A 507 -7.03 -2.98 -5.50
CA PRO A 507 -7.59 -2.21 -4.40
C PRO A 507 -8.11 -0.84 -4.85
N SER A 508 -7.41 -0.14 -5.76
CA SER A 508 -7.82 1.16 -6.28
C SER A 508 -9.21 1.13 -6.92
N THR A 509 -9.45 0.14 -7.78
CA THR A 509 -10.73 0.01 -8.51
C THR A 509 -11.87 -0.38 -7.57
N LEU A 510 -11.67 -1.39 -6.72
CA LEU A 510 -12.72 -1.86 -5.81
C LEU A 510 -12.99 -0.85 -4.67
N GLY A 511 -11.94 -0.23 -4.14
CA GLY A 511 -12.03 0.81 -3.11
C GLY A 511 -12.83 2.02 -3.59
N LEU A 512 -12.53 2.54 -4.79
CA LEU A 512 -13.30 3.64 -5.39
C LEU A 512 -14.77 3.28 -5.59
N ALA A 513 -15.04 2.06 -6.10
CA ALA A 513 -16.39 1.60 -6.32
C ALA A 513 -17.19 1.49 -5.01
N LEU A 514 -16.59 0.93 -3.95
CA LEU A 514 -17.25 0.85 -2.65
C LEU A 514 -17.49 2.23 -2.05
N ARG A 515 -16.54 3.18 -2.14
CA ARG A 515 -16.77 4.57 -1.71
C ARG A 515 -17.91 5.25 -2.44
N ARG A 516 -18.01 5.04 -3.75
CA ARG A 516 -19.09 5.58 -4.58
C ARG A 516 -20.46 5.09 -4.12
N TRP A 517 -20.59 3.81 -3.81
CA TRP A 517 -21.89 3.17 -3.58
C TRP A 517 -22.29 3.07 -2.10
N MET A 518 -21.31 2.99 -1.21
CA MET A 518 -21.50 2.75 0.23
C MET A 518 -21.01 3.91 1.11
N GLY A 519 -20.26 4.87 0.55
CA GLY A 519 -19.68 5.98 1.29
C GLY A 519 -18.33 5.63 1.93
N GLU A 520 -17.90 6.48 2.86
CA GLU A 520 -16.63 6.36 3.57
C GLU A 520 -16.62 5.15 4.52
N PRO A 521 -15.53 4.34 4.61
CA PRO A 521 -15.41 3.25 5.58
C PRO A 521 -15.60 3.70 7.03
N ASN A 522 -16.06 2.78 7.89
CA ASN A 522 -16.13 3.04 9.34
C ASN A 522 -15.00 2.33 10.09
N TYR A 523 -13.84 2.98 10.14
CA TYR A 523 -12.64 2.42 10.76
C TYR A 523 -12.77 2.14 12.26
N SER A 524 -13.60 2.89 12.98
CA SER A 524 -13.84 2.64 14.42
C SER A 524 -14.51 1.29 14.71
N GLN A 525 -15.08 0.66 13.68
CA GLN A 525 -15.73 -0.65 13.74
C GLN A 525 -14.99 -1.70 12.90
N MET A 526 -13.81 -1.36 12.37
CA MET A 526 -12.90 -2.33 11.81
C MET A 526 -12.42 -3.19 12.97
N GLY A 527 -12.94 -4.41 13.05
CA GLY A 527 -12.77 -5.27 14.22
C GLY A 527 -11.33 -5.71 14.38
N VAL A 528 -10.51 -4.88 15.03
CA VAL A 528 -9.22 -5.28 15.58
C VAL A 528 -9.49 -5.74 17.01
N LYS A 529 -9.99 -6.96 17.15
CA LYS A 529 -10.02 -7.58 18.47
C LYS A 529 -8.62 -8.11 18.70
N ALA A 530 -7.90 -7.50 19.65
CA ALA A 530 -6.61 -8.00 20.12
C ALA A 530 -6.72 -9.35 20.86
N ASP A 531 -7.95 -9.85 21.12
CA ASP A 531 -8.21 -10.98 22.02
C ASP A 531 -9.27 -11.99 21.50
N GLU A 532 -9.36 -12.25 20.19
CA GLU A 532 -9.98 -13.49 19.65
C GLU A 532 -8.89 -14.40 19.09
#